data_AF-A0A0J9EMK0-F1
#
_entry.id   AF-A0A0J9EMK0-F1
#
_cell.length_a   1.000
_cell.length_b   1.000
_cell.length_c   1.000
_cell.angle_alpha   90.00
_cell.angle_beta   90.00
_cell.angle_gamma   90.00
#
_symmetry.space_group_name_H-M   'P 1'
#
loop_
_entity.id
_entity.type
_entity.pdbx_description
1 polymer ?
#
loop_
_entity_poly.entity_id
_entity_poly.type
_entity_poly.pdbx_seq_one_letter_code
_entity_poly.pdbx_strand_id
1 'polypeptide(L)'
;MHGKWTAEEDIFVTTLRLGTDFNWREIETEFNKRFPSATPKDLESRYNKGLKPGRHVPVDQRRVSDIIDDYRHYGPLEGETSTAREILQQALYILDWYPLRRLWH
;
A
#
# COMPACT_ATOMS: atom_id res chain seq x y z
N MET A 1 19.51 5.17 -7.24
CA MET A 1 18.84 5.27 -5.94
C MET A 1 17.61 6.13 -6.13
N HIS A 2 16.44 5.62 -5.77
CA HIS A 2 15.24 6.46 -5.69
C HIS A 2 15.45 7.56 -4.62
N GLY A 3 14.86 8.73 -4.83
CA GLY A 3 14.92 9.85 -3.90
C GLY A 3 14.15 9.58 -2.60
N LYS A 4 13.74 10.65 -1.91
CA LYS A 4 12.91 10.54 -0.71
C LYS A 4 11.53 10.01 -1.08
N TRP A 5 11.15 8.87 -0.50
CA TRP A 5 9.83 8.29 -0.68
C TRP A 5 8.73 9.18 -0.09
N THR A 6 7.63 9.33 -0.81
CA THR A 6 6.45 10.09 -0.36
C THR A 6 5.40 9.16 0.25
N ALA A 7 4.46 9.74 1.02
CA ALA A 7 3.35 8.98 1.58
C ALA A 7 2.44 8.39 0.49
N GLU A 8 2.23 9.12 -0.61
CA GLU A 8 1.42 8.66 -1.75
C GLU A 8 2.08 7.46 -2.46
N GLU A 9 3.40 7.51 -2.67
CA GLU A 9 4.16 6.39 -3.21
C GLU A 9 4.05 5.15 -2.30
N ASP A 10 4.13 5.34 -0.98
CA ASP A 10 4.00 4.26 -0.01
C ASP A 10 2.60 3.64 -0.02
N ILE A 11 1.54 4.46 -0.09
CA ILE A 11 0.16 3.99 -0.25
C ILE A 11 0.03 3.18 -1.53
N PHE A 12 0.56 3.68 -2.65
CA PHE A 12 0.44 3.01 -3.94
C PHE A 12 1.15 1.64 -3.95
N VAL A 13 2.42 1.59 -3.54
CA VAL A 13 3.19 0.35 -3.48
C VAL A 13 2.55 -0.66 -2.54
N THR A 14 2.13 -0.21 -1.36
CA THR A 14 1.48 -1.06 -0.37
C THR A 14 0.15 -1.61 -0.87
N THR A 15 -0.66 -0.77 -1.50
CA THR A 15 -1.98 -1.14 -2.03
C THR A 15 -1.84 -2.21 -3.09
N LEU A 16 -0.96 -2.03 -4.08
CA LEU A 16 -0.74 -3.06 -5.09
C LEU A 16 -0.16 -4.33 -4.46
N ARG A 17 0.79 -4.20 -3.52
CA ARG A 17 1.45 -5.38 -2.96
C ARG A 17 0.54 -6.24 -2.09
N LEU A 18 -0.39 -5.63 -1.35
CA LEU A 18 -1.32 -6.33 -0.46
C LEU A 18 -2.69 -6.60 -1.10
N GLY A 19 -3.08 -5.81 -2.10
CA GLY A 19 -4.41 -5.84 -2.68
C GLY A 19 -4.51 -6.33 -4.11
N THR A 20 -3.40 -6.65 -4.77
CA THR A 20 -3.41 -7.34 -6.06
C THR A 20 -2.46 -8.54 -6.07
N ASP A 21 -2.62 -9.40 -7.06
CA ASP A 21 -1.71 -10.52 -7.35
C ASP A 21 -0.47 -10.08 -8.18
N PHE A 22 -0.17 -8.79 -8.25
CA PHE A 22 0.96 -8.27 -9.03
C PHE A 22 2.31 -8.74 -8.48
N ASN A 23 3.21 -9.10 -9.39
CA ASN A 23 4.62 -9.26 -9.08
C ASN A 23 5.36 -7.89 -9.10
N TRP A 24 6.59 -7.84 -8.61
CA TRP A 24 7.34 -6.58 -8.51
C TRP A 24 7.57 -5.85 -9.84
N ARG A 25 7.62 -6.57 -10.96
CA ARG A 25 7.80 -5.98 -12.29
C ARG A 25 6.50 -5.35 -12.80
N GLU A 26 5.36 -5.96 -12.50
CA GLU A 26 4.04 -5.36 -12.76
C GLU A 26 3.84 -4.12 -11.87
N ILE A 27 4.20 -4.19 -10.58
CA ILE A 27 4.15 -3.04 -9.66
C ILE A 27 5.04 -1.89 -10.17
N GLU A 28 6.27 -2.19 -10.61
CA GLU A 28 7.15 -1.20 -11.25
C GLU A 28 6.46 -0.53 -12.44
N THR A 29 5.89 -1.33 -13.33
CA THR A 29 5.24 -0.83 -14.55
C THR A 29 4.11 0.14 -14.21
N GLU A 30 3.32 -0.14 -13.19
CA GLU A 30 2.24 0.77 -12.76
C GLU A 30 2.74 1.97 -11.97
N PHE A 31 3.79 1.80 -11.16
CA PHE A 31 4.39 2.87 -10.37
C PHE A 31 5.03 3.93 -11.26
N ASN A 32 5.86 3.52 -12.22
CA ASN A 32 6.62 4.42 -13.10
C ASN A 32 5.74 5.22 -14.09
N LYS A 33 4.44 4.90 -14.22
CA LYS A 33 3.48 5.71 -14.97
C LYS A 33 3.10 7.01 -14.23
N ARG A 34 3.31 7.06 -12.92
CA ARG A 34 2.72 8.07 -12.02
C ARG A 34 3.77 8.76 -11.16
N PHE A 35 4.82 8.03 -10.78
CA PHE A 35 5.87 8.50 -9.89
C PHE A 35 7.24 8.48 -10.58
N PRO A 36 8.26 9.15 -10.01
CA PRO A 36 9.63 9.05 -10.50
C PRO A 36 10.09 7.61 -10.59
N SER A 37 10.85 7.28 -11.63
CA SER A 37 11.18 5.88 -11.91
C SER A 37 11.91 5.20 -10.75
N ALA A 38 11.40 4.05 -10.34
CA ALA A 38 12.02 3.12 -9.39
C ALA A 38 12.21 1.75 -10.05
N THR A 39 13.23 1.00 -9.65
CA THR A 39 13.40 -0.39 -10.10
C THR A 39 12.55 -1.35 -9.26
N PRO A 40 12.28 -2.60 -9.72
CA PRO A 40 11.59 -3.60 -8.90
C PRO A 40 12.29 -3.84 -7.56
N LYS A 41 13.62 -3.80 -7.56
CA LYS A 41 14.45 -3.97 -6.36
C LYS A 41 14.30 -2.80 -5.39
N ASP A 42 14.17 -1.57 -5.90
CA ASP A 42 13.95 -0.40 -5.04
C ASP A 42 12.59 -0.50 -4.35
N LEU A 43 11.53 -0.86 -5.10
CA LEU A 43 10.17 -1.03 -4.60
C LEU A 43 10.09 -2.16 -3.58
N GLU A 44 10.69 -3.32 -3.89
CA GLU A 44 10.78 -4.45 -2.98
C GLU A 44 11.54 -4.10 -1.69
N SER A 45 12.69 -3.40 -1.81
CA SER A 45 13.46 -2.95 -0.66
C SER A 45 12.68 -1.94 0.17
N ARG A 46 11.96 -1.00 -0.45
CA ARG A 46 11.11 -0.03 0.26
C ARG A 46 10.02 -0.74 1.03
N TYR A 47 9.34 -1.70 0.40
CA TYR A 47 8.32 -2.48 1.05
C TYR A 47 8.89 -3.28 2.23
N ASN A 48 9.92 -4.10 2.01
CA ASN A 48 10.46 -4.97 3.05
C ASN A 48 11.03 -4.22 4.25
N LYS A 49 11.58 -3.02 4.07
CA LYS A 49 12.19 -2.23 5.16
C LYS A 49 11.23 -1.27 5.83
N GLY A 50 10.27 -0.73 5.10
CA GLY A 50 9.44 0.39 5.57
C GLY A 50 7.96 0.13 5.61
N LEU A 51 7.44 -0.76 4.77
CA LEU A 51 6.01 -0.94 4.53
C LEU A 51 5.53 -2.37 4.78
N LYS A 52 6.38 -3.31 5.16
CA LYS A 52 5.90 -4.64 5.53
C LYS A 52 5.06 -4.52 6.81
N PRO A 53 3.78 -4.97 6.80
CA PRO A 53 2.93 -4.89 7.99
C PRO A 53 3.58 -5.59 9.19
N GLY A 54 3.49 -4.94 10.34
CA GLY A 54 3.90 -5.49 11.63
C GLY A 54 2.79 -6.37 12.22
N ARG A 55 3.15 -7.20 13.19
CA ARG A 55 2.17 -7.93 14.00
C ARG A 55 1.84 -7.11 15.24
N HIS A 56 0.56 -6.98 15.57
CA HIS A 56 0.08 -6.32 16.80
C HIS A 56 0.61 -4.89 16.98
N VAL A 57 0.54 -4.07 15.93
CA VAL A 57 0.98 -2.67 15.99
C VAL A 57 -0.08 -1.83 16.73
N PRO A 58 0.30 -1.06 17.78
CA PRO A 58 -0.61 -0.15 18.46
C PRO A 58 -1.24 0.86 17.50
N VAL A 59 -2.50 1.22 17.74
CA VAL A 59 -3.30 2.08 16.83
C VAL A 59 -2.61 3.41 16.50
N ASP A 60 -1.93 4.00 17.47
CA ASP A 60 -1.18 5.26 17.39
C ASP A 60 0.16 5.14 16.62
N GLN A 61 0.62 3.92 16.35
CA GLN A 61 1.89 3.61 15.68
C GLN A 61 1.69 2.93 14.33
N ARG A 62 0.44 2.67 13.93
CA ARG A 62 0.13 2.01 12.66
C ARG A 62 0.61 2.87 11.49
N ARG A 63 1.38 2.25 10.59
CA ARG A 63 1.77 2.83 9.31
C ARG A 63 0.71 2.55 8.27
N VAL A 64 0.88 3.14 7.09
CA VAL A 64 0.02 2.93 5.90
C VAL A 64 -0.28 1.45 5.66
N SER A 65 0.73 0.59 5.75
CA SER A 65 0.56 -0.83 5.49
C SER A 65 -0.10 -1.63 6.60
N ASP A 66 0.08 -1.22 7.85
CA ASP A 66 -0.62 -1.82 8.98
C ASP A 66 -2.12 -1.50 8.85
N ILE A 67 -2.47 -0.27 8.46
CA ILE A 67 -3.86 0.16 8.22
C ILE A 67 -4.51 -0.64 7.07
N ILE A 68 -3.82 -0.73 5.93
CA ILE A 68 -4.35 -1.45 4.75
C ILE A 68 -4.47 -2.96 5.04
N ASP A 69 -3.48 -3.55 5.72
CA ASP A 69 -3.50 -4.97 6.05
C ASP A 69 -4.57 -5.29 7.10
N ASP A 70 -4.76 -4.44 8.12
CA ASP A 70 -5.85 -4.58 9.10
C ASP A 70 -7.22 -4.57 8.39
N TYR A 71 -7.47 -3.59 7.53
CA TYR A 71 -8.73 -3.51 6.78
C TYR A 71 -8.95 -4.75 5.90
N ARG A 72 -7.90 -5.19 5.19
CA ARG A 72 -7.96 -6.39 4.35
C ARG A 72 -8.38 -7.64 5.15
N HIS A 73 -7.99 -7.76 6.41
CA HIS A 73 -8.28 -8.94 7.23
C HIS A 73 -9.58 -8.83 8.03
N TYR A 74 -9.91 -7.64 8.52
CA TYR A 74 -11.01 -7.42 9.48
C TYR A 74 -12.15 -6.56 8.94
N GLY A 75 -11.98 -5.93 7.77
CA GLY A 75 -12.92 -4.96 7.23
C GLY A 75 -12.86 -3.61 7.97
N PRO A 76 -13.92 -2.78 7.85
CA PRO A 76 -13.99 -1.49 8.52
C PRO A 76 -13.93 -1.65 10.04
N LEU A 77 -12.99 -0.97 10.70
CA LEU A 77 -12.86 -0.98 12.16
C LEU A 77 -13.58 0.23 12.78
N GLU A 78 -14.38 -0.02 13.83
CA GLU A 78 -14.99 1.06 14.60
C GLU A 78 -13.93 1.93 15.29
N GLY A 79 -14.11 3.25 15.28
CA GLY A 79 -13.18 4.18 15.94
C GLY A 79 -11.92 4.52 15.14
N GLU A 80 -11.86 4.19 13.85
CA GLU A 80 -10.71 4.53 13.02
C GLU A 80 -10.46 6.05 12.89
N THR A 81 -9.18 6.43 12.85
CA THR A 81 -8.79 7.85 12.76
C THR A 81 -9.12 8.40 11.37
N SER A 82 -9.31 9.72 11.26
CA SER A 82 -9.55 10.37 9.97
C SER A 82 -8.44 10.09 8.96
N THR A 83 -7.19 10.08 9.41
CA THR A 83 -6.02 9.74 8.57
C THR A 83 -6.08 8.30 8.06
N ALA A 84 -6.48 7.34 8.88
CA ALA A 84 -6.64 5.96 8.43
C ALA A 84 -7.74 5.84 7.37
N ARG A 85 -8.87 6.54 7.55
CA ARG A 85 -9.95 6.58 6.54
C ARG A 85 -9.49 7.17 5.21
N GLU A 86 -8.70 8.25 5.24
CA GLU A 86 -8.13 8.85 4.02
C GLU A 86 -7.19 7.89 3.29
N ILE A 87 -6.32 7.19 4.03
CA ILE A 87 -5.43 6.16 3.47
C ILE A 87 -6.24 5.03 2.82
N LEU A 88 -7.26 4.52 3.53
CA LEU A 88 -8.11 3.44 3.02
C LEU A 88 -8.91 3.87 1.79
N GLN A 89 -9.42 5.10 1.77
CA GLN A 89 -10.13 5.63 0.61
C GLN A 89 -9.22 5.70 -0.63
N GLN A 90 -7.96 6.14 -0.46
CA GLN A 90 -6.98 6.14 -1.54
C GLN A 90 -6.63 4.72 -1.99
N ALA A 91 -6.44 3.78 -1.05
CA ALA A 91 -6.16 2.39 -1.38
C ALA A 91 -7.31 1.74 -2.17
N LEU A 92 -8.55 1.92 -1.72
CA LEU A 92 -9.75 1.41 -2.42
C LEU A 92 -9.86 2.02 -3.82
N TYR A 93 -9.64 3.33 -3.96
CA TYR A 93 -9.64 4.01 -5.25
C TYR A 93 -8.57 3.47 -6.22
N ILE A 94 -7.36 3.18 -5.72
CA ILE A 94 -6.30 2.56 -6.51
C ILE A 94 -6.69 1.13 -6.92
N LEU A 95 -7.32 0.35 -6.03
CA LEU A 95 -7.76 -1.02 -6.34
C LEU A 95 -8.87 -1.07 -7.38
N ASP A 96 -9.73 -0.05 -7.44
CA ASP A 96 -10.77 0.06 -8.47
C ASP A 96 -10.20 0.22 -9.89
N TRP A 97 -8.91 0.58 -10.03
CA TRP A 97 -8.22 0.57 -11.32
C TRP A 97 -7.88 -0.85 -11.80
N TYR A 98 -7.87 -1.84 -10.90
CA TYR A 98 -7.42 -3.21 -11.18
C TYR A 98 -8.44 -4.28 -10.76
N PRO A 99 -9.73 -4.18 -11.15
CA PRO A 99 -10.80 -5.02 -10.61
C PRO A 99 -10.60 -6.52 -10.88
N LEU A 100 -9.95 -6.89 -11.99
CA LEU A 100 -9.71 -8.30 -12.36
C LEU A 100 -8.53 -8.94 -11.63
N ARG A 101 -7.70 -8.15 -10.95
CA ARG A 101 -6.47 -8.59 -10.26
C ARG A 101 -6.55 -8.32 -8.76
N ARG A 102 -7.66 -7.76 -8.29
CA ARG A 102 -7.92 -7.35 -6.91
C ARG A 102 -8.13 -8.58 -6.01
N LEU A 103 -7.58 -8.56 -4.80
CA LEU A 103 -7.59 -9.70 -3.87
C LEU A 103 -8.61 -9.60 -2.72
N TRP A 104 -9.16 -8.41 -2.45
CA TRP A 104 -10.11 -8.17 -1.37
C TRP A 104 -10.98 -6.95 -1.67
N HIS A 105 -12.17 -6.87 -1.05
CA HIS A 105 -13.20 -5.84 -1.30
C HIS A 105 -13.23 -4.75 -0.25
#